data_AF-A0A924VEM0-F1
#
_entry.id   AF-A0A924VEM0-F1
#
_cell.length_a   1.000
_cell.length_b   1.000
_cell.length_c   1.000
_cell.angle_alpha   90.00
_cell.angle_beta   90.00
_cell.angle_gamma   90.00
#
_symmetry.space_group_name_H-M   'P 1'
#
loop_
_entity.id
_entity.type
_entity.pdbx_description
1 polymer ?
#
loop_
_entity_poly.entity_id
_entity_poly.type
_entity_poly.pdbx_seq_one_letter_code
_entity_poly.pdbx_strand_id
1 'polypeptide(L)'
;MTYRERFQILRQKTTESYNYWLLAQNELASAENGFTNQKLWDNLDLAASNLQKAQNEFNKLCSIIQKDRISQDDIFGEQQACA
;
A
#
# COMPACT_ATOMS: atom_id res chain seq x y z
N MET A 1 3.67 18.35 3.12
CA MET A 1 4.03 16.96 2.79
C MET A 1 4.26 16.88 1.31
N THR A 2 5.46 16.52 0.88
CA THR A 2 5.85 16.45 -0.54
C THR A 2 5.30 15.18 -1.19
N TYR A 3 5.27 15.12 -2.53
CA TYR A 3 4.91 13.90 -3.24
C TYR A 3 5.91 12.77 -2.97
N ARG A 4 7.20 13.07 -2.72
CA ARG A 4 8.19 12.09 -2.30
C ARG A 4 7.85 11.47 -0.94
N GLU A 5 7.50 12.27 0.05
CA GLU A 5 7.08 11.76 1.37
C GLU A 5 5.83 10.90 1.25
N ARG A 6 4.82 11.39 0.52
CA ARG A 6 3.57 10.65 0.30
C ARG A 6 3.82 9.33 -0.44
N PHE A 7 4.75 9.31 -1.39
CA PHE A 7 5.16 8.09 -2.09
C PHE A 7 5.76 7.07 -1.12
N GLN A 8 6.68 7.48 -0.23
CA GLN A 8 7.29 6.57 0.75
C GLN A 8 6.22 5.98 1.69
N ILE A 9 5.30 6.82 2.18
CA ILE A 9 4.19 6.39 3.06
C ILE A 9 3.30 5.37 2.36
N LEU A 10 2.83 5.67 1.14
CA LEU A 10 1.94 4.75 0.42
C LEU A 10 2.64 3.47 -0.03
N ARG A 11 3.94 3.55 -0.39
CA ARG A 11 4.75 2.36 -0.67
C ARG A 11 4.78 1.45 0.57
N GLN A 12 5.11 2.02 1.72
CA GLN A 12 5.21 1.27 2.97
C GLN A 12 3.86 0.67 3.37
N LYS A 13 2.77 1.44 3.33
CA LYS A 13 1.41 0.95 3.58
C LYS A 13 1.03 -0.23 2.67
N THR A 14 1.44 -0.18 1.41
CA THR A 14 1.21 -1.27 0.45
C THR A 14 2.01 -2.52 0.81
N THR A 15 3.29 -2.38 1.16
CA THR A 15 4.13 -3.48 1.64
C THR A 15 3.57 -4.12 2.91
N GLU A 16 3.14 -3.32 3.88
CA GLU A 16 2.55 -3.81 5.14
C GLU A 16 1.25 -4.57 4.88
N SER A 17 0.36 -4.03 4.03
CA SER A 17 -0.89 -4.71 3.64
C SER A 17 -0.63 -6.02 2.90
N TYR A 18 0.41 -6.08 2.07
CA TYR A 18 0.83 -7.29 1.38
C TYR A 18 1.30 -8.36 2.37
N ASN A 19 2.09 -7.98 3.38
CA ASN A 19 2.54 -8.89 4.43
C ASN A 19 1.37 -9.47 5.22
N TYR A 20 0.36 -8.66 5.57
CA TYR A 20 -0.84 -9.17 6.23
C TYR A 20 -1.63 -10.15 5.37
N TRP A 21 -1.76 -9.87 4.07
CA TRP A 21 -2.41 -10.80 3.13
C TRP A 21 -1.64 -12.12 2.98
N LEU A 22 -0.30 -12.07 2.96
CA LEU A 22 0.54 -13.25 2.93
C LEU A 22 0.42 -14.07 4.23
N LEU A 23 0.39 -13.40 5.39
CA LEU A 23 0.18 -14.05 6.68
C LEU A 23 -1.17 -14.77 6.74
N ALA A 24 -2.26 -14.12 6.30
CA ALA A 24 -3.59 -14.73 6.28
C ALA A 24 -3.65 -15.98 5.37
N GLN A 25 -2.98 -15.95 4.20
CA GLN A 25 -2.86 -17.14 3.34
C GLN A 25 -2.11 -18.27 4.03
N ASN A 26 -0.99 -17.96 4.68
CA ASN A 26 -0.18 -18.96 5.37
C ASN A 26 -0.92 -19.57 6.57
N GLU A 27 -1.65 -18.76 7.35
CA GLU A 27 -2.51 -19.24 8.43
C GLU A 27 -3.61 -20.17 7.90
N LEU A 28 -4.28 -19.80 6.80
CA LEU A 28 -5.29 -20.65 6.17
C LEU A 28 -4.69 -21.97 5.66
N ALA A 29 -3.51 -21.94 5.05
CA ALA A 29 -2.87 -23.13 4.48
C ALA A 29 -2.29 -24.06 5.55
N SER A 30 -1.87 -23.53 6.70
CA SER A 30 -1.22 -24.29 7.78
C SER A 30 -2.20 -24.79 8.84
N ALA A 31 -3.37 -24.18 8.97
CA ALA A 31 -4.39 -24.62 9.91
C ALA A 31 -5.00 -25.97 9.47
N GLU A 32 -5.08 -26.93 10.40
CA GLU A 32 -5.66 -28.26 10.17
C GLU A 32 -7.12 -28.18 9.67
N ASN A 33 -7.86 -27.16 10.12
CA ASN A 33 -9.22 -26.86 9.69
C ASN A 33 -9.30 -25.64 8.76
N GLY A 34 -8.19 -25.21 8.15
CA GLY A 34 -8.10 -23.97 7.38
C GLY A 34 -9.20 -23.78 6.36
N PHE A 35 -9.49 -24.82 5.58
CA PHE A 35 -10.51 -24.79 4.53
C PHE A 35 -11.96 -24.81 5.04
N THR A 36 -12.21 -25.28 6.26
CA THR A 36 -13.55 -25.35 6.86
C THR A 36 -13.80 -24.25 7.92
N ASN A 37 -12.77 -23.47 8.23
CA ASN A 37 -12.82 -22.41 9.23
C ASN A 37 -13.17 -21.06 8.57
N GLN A 38 -14.45 -20.69 8.60
CA GLN A 38 -14.96 -19.45 8.01
C GLN A 38 -14.21 -18.20 8.45
N LYS A 39 -13.78 -18.13 9.72
CA LYS A 39 -13.05 -16.97 10.24
C LYS A 39 -11.72 -16.75 9.53
N LEU A 40 -11.02 -17.82 9.14
CA LEU A 40 -9.75 -17.71 8.40
C LEU A 40 -9.98 -17.20 6.98
N TRP A 41 -11.09 -17.61 6.34
CA TRP A 41 -11.52 -17.06 5.06
C TRP A 41 -11.90 -15.58 5.17
N ASP A 42 -12.69 -15.20 6.17
CA ASP A 42 -13.08 -13.80 6.41
C ASP A 42 -11.85 -12.90 6.63
N ASN A 43 -10.85 -13.42 7.35
CA ASN A 43 -9.57 -12.73 7.56
C ASN A 43 -8.78 -12.57 6.25
N LEU A 44 -8.73 -13.61 5.42
CA LEU A 44 -8.07 -13.56 4.12
C LEU A 44 -8.74 -12.53 3.19
N ASP A 45 -10.07 -12.52 3.13
CA ASP A 45 -10.85 -11.59 2.32
C ASP A 45 -10.65 -10.14 2.78
N LEU A 46 -10.66 -9.91 4.09
CA LEU A 46 -10.39 -8.59 4.66
C LEU A 46 -8.97 -8.11 4.32
N ALA A 47 -7.96 -8.98 4.47
CA ALA A 47 -6.58 -8.65 4.15
C ALA A 47 -6.39 -8.34 2.66
N ALA A 48 -7.02 -9.13 1.77
CA ALA A 48 -7.00 -8.91 0.33
C ALA A 48 -7.67 -7.57 -0.05
N SER A 49 -8.83 -7.27 0.53
CA SER A 49 -9.53 -5.99 0.33
C SER A 49 -8.67 -4.79 0.75
N ASN A 50 -7.98 -4.90 1.88
CA ASN A 50 -7.09 -3.84 2.38
C ASN A 50 -5.87 -3.65 1.47
N LEU A 51 -5.26 -4.73 0.99
CA LEU A 51 -4.18 -4.67 0.01
C LEU A 51 -4.63 -3.97 -1.29
N GLN A 52 -5.79 -4.33 -1.83
CA GLN A 52 -6.33 -3.71 -3.04
C GLN A 52 -6.55 -2.21 -2.86
N LYS A 53 -7.07 -1.77 -1.71
CA LYS A 53 -7.25 -0.34 -1.40
C LYS A 53 -5.91 0.39 -1.33
N ALA A 54 -4.91 -0.19 -0.65
CA ALA A 54 -3.57 0.40 -0.55
C ALA A 54 -2.91 0.52 -1.94
N GLN A 55 -3.00 -0.52 -2.78
CA GLN A 55 -2.51 -0.50 -4.15
C GLN A 55 -3.21 0.56 -5.01
N ASN A 56 -4.53 0.71 -4.89
CA ASN A 56 -5.28 1.72 -5.63
C ASN A 56 -4.85 3.15 -5.26
N GLU A 57 -4.67 3.42 -3.96
CA GLU A 57 -4.15 4.71 -3.49
C GLU A 57 -2.73 4.98 -4.01
N PHE A 58 -1.85 3.99 -3.94
CA PHE A 58 -0.48 4.09 -4.45
C PHE A 58 -0.45 4.35 -5.95
N ASN A 59 -1.19 3.57 -6.74
CA ASN A 59 -1.28 3.72 -8.19
C ASN A 59 -1.85 5.09 -8.60
N LYS A 60 -2.84 5.60 -7.86
CA LYS A 60 -3.37 6.95 -8.08
C LYS A 60 -2.29 8.01 -7.90
N LEU A 61 -1.47 7.89 -6.85
CA LEU A 61 -0.34 8.81 -6.64
C LEU A 61 0.67 8.71 -7.78
N CYS A 62 1.09 7.50 -8.17
CA CYS A 62 2.02 7.29 -9.27
C CYS A 62 1.50 7.92 -10.58
N SER A 63 0.21 7.75 -10.88
CA SER A 63 -0.39 8.38 -12.06
C SER A 63 -0.42 9.91 -11.99
N ILE A 64 -0.53 10.52 -10.80
CA ILE A 64 -0.47 11.98 -10.65
C ILE A 64 0.96 12.45 -10.95
N ILE A 65 1.96 11.75 -10.40
CA ILE A 65 3.37 12.09 -10.57
C ILE A 65 3.80 11.96 -12.04
N GLN A 66 3.45 10.86 -12.71
CA GLN A 66 3.85 10.60 -14.10
C GLN A 66 3.18 11.50 -15.13
N LYS A 67 2.03 12.12 -14.81
CA LYS A 67 1.29 12.97 -15.75
C LYS A 67 1.69 14.45 -15.67
N ASP A 68 2.81 14.77 -15.02
CA ASP A 68 3.44 16.10 -14.94
C ASP A 68 2.51 17.26 -14.50
N ARG A 69 1.53 16.99 -13.64
CA ARG A 69 0.68 18.03 -13.04
C ARG A 69 1.24 18.63 -11.75
N ILE A 70 2.54 18.47 -11.49
CA ILE A 70 3.18 18.84 -10.22
C ILE A 70 4.57 19.43 -10.47
N SER A 71 4.91 20.47 -9.72
CA SER A 71 6.19 21.17 -9.79
C SER A 71 7.31 20.37 -9.11
N GLN A 72 8.58 20.72 -9.38
CA GLN A 72 9.71 20.13 -8.64
C GLN A 72 9.64 20.42 -7.14
N ASP A 73 9.14 21.59 -6.75
CA ASP A 73 8.93 21.96 -5.35
C ASP A 73 7.84 21.09 -4.70
N ASP A 74 6.78 20.72 -5.43
CA ASP A 74 5.79 19.76 -4.94
C ASP A 74 6.40 18.37 -4.70
N ILE A 75 7.35 17.97 -5.54
CA ILE A 75 8.01 16.65 -5.49
C ILE A 75 9.05 16.59 -4.37
N PHE A 76 9.92 17.59 -4.28
CA PHE A 76 11.11 17.59 -3.42
C PHE A 76 10.99 18.49 -2.19
N GLY A 77 10.02 19.40 -2.14
CA GLY A 77 9.95 20.52 -1.20
C GLY A 77 10.70 21.74 -1.73
N GLU A 78 10.55 22.90 -1.10
CA GLU A 78 11.41 24.07 -1.38
C GLU A 78 12.87 23.64 -1.27
N GLN A 79 13.56 23.48 -2.40
CA GLN A 79 15.02 23.43 -2.37
C GLN A 79 15.45 24.81 -1.90
N GLN A 80 15.98 24.90 -0.67
CA GLN A 80 16.51 26.15 -0.14
C GLN A 80 17.38 26.82 -1.22
N ALA A 81 16.89 27.94 -1.74
CA ALA A 81 17.69 28.88 -2.48
C ALA A 81 18.72 29.46 -1.50
N CYS A 82 19.81 28.73 -1.30
CA CYS A 82 21.05 29.27 -0.75
C CYS A 82 22.08 29.24 -1.88
N ALA A 83 22.05 30.30 -2.68
CA ALA A 83 23.19 30.76 -3.46
C ALA A 83 23.31 32.27 -3.26
#